data_AF-A0A2E8EEL4-F1
#
_entry.id   AF-A0A2E8EEL4-F1
#
_cell.length_a   1.000
_cell.length_b   1.000
_cell.length_c   1.000
_cell.angle_alpha   90.00
_cell.angle_beta   90.00
_cell.angle_gamma   90.00
#
_symmetry.space_group_name_H-M   'P 1'
#
loop_
_entity.id
_entity.type
_entity.pdbx_description
1 polymer ?
#
loop_
_entity_poly.entity_id
_entity_poly.type
_entity_poly.pdbx_seq_one_letter_code
_entity_poly.pdbx_strand_id
1 'polypeptide(L)'
;MRAGRPGCFIEYDSFGNTKNPIMLPNKTIYGLSDWKRIDCIKYLIDQGYLEQILISHDVFNKTDLRQYGGPGYDHILTTVVPLMRMKDVSDKQIRVILEKNPARMLQFS
;
A
#
# COMPACT_ATOMS: atom_id res chain seq x y z
N MET A 1 -12.15 -7.05 12.04
CA MET A 1 -10.77 -7.51 11.79
C MET A 1 -10.09 -7.84 13.11
N ARG A 2 -9.38 -8.98 13.24
CA ARG A 2 -8.63 -9.34 14.46
C ARG A 2 -7.19 -8.78 14.50
N ALA A 3 -6.67 -8.28 13.37
CA ALA A 3 -5.28 -7.80 13.23
C ALA A 3 -5.05 -6.33 13.66
N GLY A 4 -6.10 -5.59 14.04
CA GLY A 4 -6.02 -4.20 14.50
C GLY A 4 -5.85 -4.04 16.01
N ARG A 5 -5.28 -5.02 16.72
CA ARG A 5 -4.98 -4.87 18.16
C ARG A 5 -3.91 -3.78 18.36
N PRO A 6 -3.91 -3.06 19.50
CA PRO A 6 -2.81 -2.18 19.86
C PRO A 6 -1.48 -2.95 19.74
N GLY A 7 -0.57 -2.47 18.90
CA GLY A 7 0.76 -3.05 18.69
C GLY A 7 1.02 -3.75 17.34
N CYS A 8 0.00 -3.97 16.49
CA CYS A 8 0.22 -4.53 15.14
C CYS A 8 -0.14 -3.52 14.04
N PHE A 9 0.64 -3.54 12.96
CA PHE A 9 0.39 -2.80 11.73
C PHE A 9 -0.16 -3.72 10.63
N ILE A 10 -0.97 -3.15 9.73
CA ILE A 10 -1.46 -3.77 8.50
C ILE A 10 -0.73 -3.09 7.35
N GLU A 11 0.07 -3.85 6.62
CA GLU A 11 0.82 -3.34 5.48
C GLU A 11 0.15 -3.75 4.16
N TYR A 12 -0.08 -2.76 3.29
CA TYR A 12 -0.37 -2.97 1.88
C TYR A 12 0.92 -2.76 1.09
N ASP A 13 1.70 -3.83 0.99
CA ASP A 13 3.06 -3.80 0.45
C ASP A 13 3.14 -3.88 -1.07
N SER A 14 2.04 -4.12 -1.78
CA SER A 14 2.12 -4.48 -3.21
C SER A 14 1.69 -3.37 -4.18
N PHE A 15 1.88 -2.08 -3.84
CA PHE A 15 1.48 -0.98 -4.75
C PHE A 15 2.29 -0.98 -6.06
N GLY A 16 1.60 -0.78 -7.18
CA GLY A 16 2.17 -0.87 -8.53
C GLY A 16 2.25 -2.29 -9.08
N ASN A 17 2.15 -3.32 -8.22
CA ASN A 17 2.07 -4.72 -8.63
C ASN A 17 0.64 -5.09 -9.06
N THR A 18 0.32 -4.76 -10.31
CA THR A 18 -0.94 -5.11 -10.98
C THR A 18 -0.76 -6.13 -12.10
N LYS A 19 0.49 -6.38 -12.51
CA LYS A 19 0.85 -7.15 -13.70
C LYS A 19 1.55 -8.48 -13.41
N ASN A 20 1.79 -8.84 -12.15
CA ASN A 20 2.39 -10.12 -11.78
C ASN A 20 1.29 -11.07 -11.25
N PRO A 21 0.52 -11.73 -12.12
CA PRO A 21 -0.45 -12.71 -11.69
C PRO A 21 0.24 -13.98 -11.21
N ILE A 22 -0.33 -14.61 -10.19
CA ILE A 22 0.11 -15.94 -9.74
C ILE A 22 -0.50 -16.97 -10.69
N MET A 23 0.35 -17.64 -11.46
CA MET A 23 -0.01 -18.75 -12.32
C MET A 23 0.00 -20.05 -11.53
N LEU A 24 -1.17 -20.67 -11.33
CA LEU A 24 -1.33 -22.03 -10.82
C LEU A 24 -1.71 -22.97 -11.98
N PRO A 25 -1.50 -24.30 -11.87
CA PRO A 25 -1.74 -25.24 -12.97
C PRO A 25 -3.11 -25.16 -13.64
N ASN A 26 -4.14 -24.74 -12.91
CA ASN A 26 -5.52 -24.62 -13.39
C ASN A 26 -6.17 -23.26 -13.07
N LYS A 27 -5.39 -22.27 -12.62
CA LYS A 27 -5.95 -20.99 -12.17
C LYS A 27 -4.93 -19.86 -12.25
N THR A 28 -5.40 -18.71 -12.71
CA THR A 28 -4.65 -17.46 -12.58
C THR A 28 -5.26 -16.61 -11.48
N ILE A 29 -4.43 -16.11 -10.56
CA ILE A 29 -4.85 -15.18 -9.50
C ILE A 29 -4.22 -13.82 -9.76
N TYR A 30 -5.05 -12.79 -9.87
CA TYR A 30 -4.60 -11.40 -10.00
C TYR A 30 -4.62 -10.71 -8.64
N GLY A 31 -3.59 -9.89 -8.39
CA GLY A 31 -3.61 -8.94 -7.29
C GLY A 31 -4.69 -7.87 -7.48
N LEU A 32 -5.00 -7.13 -6.41
CA LEU A 32 -5.87 -5.96 -6.49
C LEU A 32 -5.20 -4.87 -7.34
N SER A 33 -5.99 -4.00 -7.95
CA SER A 33 -5.47 -2.74 -8.50
C SER A 33 -5.17 -1.76 -7.38
N ASP A 34 -4.30 -0.78 -7.63
CA ASP A 34 -4.03 0.29 -6.65
C ASP A 34 -5.30 1.04 -6.27
N TRP A 35 -6.22 1.25 -7.22
CA TRP A 35 -7.55 1.80 -6.94
C TRP A 35 -8.29 1.00 -5.87
N LYS A 36 -8.36 -0.33 -6.02
CA LYS A 36 -9.03 -1.22 -5.06
C LYS A 36 -8.27 -1.32 -3.73
N ARG A 37 -6.93 -1.28 -3.73
CA ARG A 37 -6.13 -1.20 -2.50
C ARG A 37 -6.50 0.05 -1.70
N ILE A 38 -6.67 1.19 -2.36
CA ILE A 38 -7.09 2.44 -1.71
C ILE A 38 -8.52 2.33 -1.15
N ASP A 39 -9.44 1.59 -1.79
CA ASP A 39 -10.77 1.31 -1.19
C ASP A 39 -10.63 0.57 0.14
N CYS A 40 -9.74 -0.43 0.19
CA CYS A 40 -9.47 -1.15 1.44
C CYS A 40 -8.85 -0.25 2.51
N ILE A 41 -7.92 0.64 2.13
CA ILE A 41 -7.33 1.62 3.05
C ILE A 41 -8.40 2.57 3.60
N LYS A 42 -9.29 3.10 2.75
CA LYS A 42 -10.41 3.95 3.19
C LYS A 42 -11.30 3.23 4.18
N TYR A 43 -11.68 1.99 3.86
CA TYR A 43 -12.46 1.16 4.78
C TYR A 43 -11.77 1.03 6.14
N LEU A 44 -10.45 0.78 6.19
CA LEU A 44 -9.71 0.73 7.45
C LEU A 44 -9.69 2.05 8.21
N ILE A 45 -9.54 3.16 7.50
CA ILE A 45 -9.60 4.51 8.08
C ILE A 45 -10.97 4.74 8.71
N ASP A 46 -12.06 4.41 8.01
CA ASP A 46 -13.44 4.57 8.49
C ASP A 46 -13.73 3.69 9.71
N GLN A 47 -13.01 2.58 9.87
CA GLN A 47 -13.06 1.70 11.04
C GLN A 47 -12.12 2.14 12.19
N GLY A 48 -11.43 3.29 12.05
CA GLY A 48 -10.56 3.84 13.10
C GLY A 48 -9.12 3.32 13.12
N TYR A 49 -8.67 2.63 12.07
CA TYR A 49 -7.35 1.99 12.02
C TYR A 49 -6.27 2.82 11.31
N LEU A 50 -6.49 4.11 11.06
CA LEU A 50 -5.54 4.98 10.34
C LEU A 50 -4.10 4.85 10.84
N GLU A 51 -3.92 4.77 12.15
CA GLU A 51 -2.62 4.70 12.82
C GLU A 51 -1.89 3.36 12.67
N GLN A 52 -2.54 2.36 12.08
CA GLN A 52 -1.98 1.01 11.93
C GLN A 52 -1.70 0.66 10.47
N ILE A 53 -1.88 1.60 9.53
CA ILE A 53 -1.72 1.34 8.09
C ILE A 53 -0.29 1.67 7.66
N LEU A 54 0.35 0.71 7.00
CA LEU A 54 1.60 0.90 6.26
C LEU A 54 1.34 0.60 4.77
N ILE A 55 2.13 1.21 3.89
CA ILE A 55 2.08 0.92 2.46
C ILE A 55 3.50 0.83 1.89
N SER A 56 3.69 -0.05 0.91
CA SER A 56 4.97 -0.23 0.21
C SER A 56 4.72 -0.79 -1.21
N HIS A 57 5.81 -1.14 -1.90
CA HIS A 57 5.80 -1.61 -3.29
C HIS A 57 6.13 -3.10 -3.47
N ASP A 58 6.83 -3.68 -2.48
CA ASP A 58 7.38 -5.03 -2.53
C ASP A 58 8.19 -5.21 -3.82
N VAL A 59 9.17 -4.32 -4.04
CA VAL A 59 10.08 -4.43 -5.17
C VAL A 59 11.02 -5.60 -4.91
N PHE A 60 10.77 -6.73 -5.59
CA PHE A 60 11.59 -7.93 -5.46
C PHE A 60 12.17 -8.45 -6.79
N ASN A 61 11.64 -7.99 -7.95
CA ASN A 61 12.20 -8.31 -9.26
C ASN A 61 12.83 -7.10 -9.94
N LYS A 62 13.77 -7.36 -10.85
CA LYS A 62 14.32 -6.32 -11.74
C LYS A 62 13.22 -5.60 -12.51
N THR A 63 12.23 -6.34 -13.01
CA THR A 63 11.11 -5.81 -13.80
C THR A 63 10.21 -4.84 -13.03
N ASP A 64 10.33 -4.77 -11.70
CA ASP A 64 9.58 -3.81 -10.90
C ASP A 64 10.22 -2.40 -10.91
N LEU A 65 11.47 -2.28 -11.38
CA LEU A 65 12.17 -0.99 -11.48
C LEU A 65 11.85 -0.24 -12.78
N ARG A 66 11.83 1.10 -12.71
CA ARG A 66 11.61 2.00 -13.87
C ARG A 66 12.49 1.65 -15.08
N GLN A 67 13.77 1.36 -14.85
CA GLN A 67 14.74 1.06 -15.91
C GLN A 67 14.35 -0.18 -16.76
N TYR A 68 13.52 -1.07 -16.20
CA TYR A 68 13.03 -2.27 -16.86
C TYR A 68 11.52 -2.18 -17.19
N GLY A 69 10.94 -0.98 -17.16
CA GLY A 69 9.53 -0.72 -17.48
C GLY A 69 8.56 -0.91 -16.30
N GLY A 70 9.07 -1.15 -15.09
CA GLY A 70 8.27 -1.30 -13.88
C GLY A 70 7.83 0.02 -13.22
N PRO A 71 7.03 -0.05 -12.15
CA PRO A 71 6.54 1.13 -11.43
C PRO A 71 7.64 1.92 -10.70
N GLY A 72 8.67 1.23 -10.19
CA GLY A 72 9.75 1.82 -9.39
C GLY A 72 9.33 2.35 -8.01
N TYR A 73 10.34 2.77 -7.24
CA TYR A 73 10.15 3.26 -5.88
C TYR A 73 9.40 4.60 -5.79
N ASP A 74 9.38 5.38 -6.86
CA ASP A 74 8.67 6.66 -6.89
C ASP A 74 7.14 6.50 -7.07
N HIS A 75 6.67 5.30 -7.44
CA HIS A 75 5.27 5.04 -7.79
C HIS A 75 4.25 5.47 -6.73
N ILE A 76 4.57 5.27 -5.44
CA ILE A 76 3.70 5.71 -4.34
C ILE A 76 3.48 7.23 -4.41
N LEU A 77 4.55 8.00 -4.60
CA LEU A 77 4.48 9.45 -4.61
C LEU A 77 3.89 9.99 -5.93
N THR A 78 4.28 9.40 -7.06
CA THR A 78 3.91 9.90 -8.40
C THR A 78 2.55 9.42 -8.87
N THR A 79 2.04 8.30 -8.34
CA THR A 79 0.76 7.70 -8.78
C THR A 79 -0.19 7.46 -7.62
N VAL A 80 0.24 6.77 -6.56
CA VAL A 80 -0.68 6.34 -5.48
C VAL A 80 -1.21 7.53 -4.68
N VAL A 81 -0.36 8.51 -4.32
CA VAL A 81 -0.77 9.71 -3.59
C VAL A 81 -1.82 10.53 -4.37
N PRO A 82 -1.64 10.84 -5.67
CA PRO A 82 -2.72 11.42 -6.48
C PRO A 82 -4.02 10.60 -6.45
N LEU A 83 -3.95 9.27 -6.58
CA LEU A 83 -5.14 8.41 -6.53
C LEU A 83 -5.81 8.43 -5.14
N MET A 84 -5.03 8.46 -4.05
CA MET A 84 -5.56 8.59 -2.70
C MET A 84 -6.37 9.88 -2.53
N ARG A 85 -5.85 11.00 -3.06
CA ARG A 85 -6.56 12.29 -3.06
C ARG A 85 -7.85 12.25 -3.88
N MET A 86 -7.82 11.63 -5.06
CA MET A 86 -9.01 11.43 -5.90
C MET A 86 -10.10 10.59 -5.20
N LYS A 87 -9.72 9.81 -4.19
CA LYS A 87 -10.63 9.02 -3.37
C LYS A 87 -10.81 9.63 -1.99
N ASP A 88 -10.66 10.94 -1.84
CA ASP A 88 -10.94 11.68 -0.60
C ASP A 88 -10.14 11.22 0.63
N VAL A 89 -8.95 10.63 0.44
CA VAL A 89 -8.00 10.48 1.55
C VAL A 89 -7.29 11.82 1.72
N SER A 90 -7.53 12.47 2.86
CA SER A 90 -6.99 13.80 3.14
C SER A 90 -5.46 13.81 3.22
N ASP A 91 -4.81 14.92 2.89
CA ASP A 91 -3.34 15.05 3.03
C ASP A 91 -2.86 14.78 4.46
N LYS A 92 -3.69 15.07 5.48
CA LYS A 92 -3.40 14.72 6.88
C LYS A 92 -3.32 13.21 7.08
N GLN A 93 -4.27 12.45 6.55
CA GLN A 93 -4.26 10.98 6.61
C GLN A 93 -3.10 10.39 5.79
N ILE A 94 -2.85 10.92 4.60
CA ILE A 94 -1.72 10.51 3.76
C ILE A 94 -0.40 10.71 4.52
N ARG A 95 -0.24 11.85 5.20
CA ARG A 95 0.95 12.12 6.03
C ARG A 95 1.10 11.13 7.19
N VAL A 96 -0.01 10.73 7.81
CA VAL A 96 0.03 9.68 8.85
C VAL A 96 0.55 8.36 8.27
N ILE A 97 0.03 7.95 7.11
CA ILE A 97 0.40 6.70 6.44
C ILE A 97 1.86 6.71 5.96
N LEU A 98 2.32 7.81 5.36
CA LEU A 98 3.64 7.88 4.73
C LEU A 98 4.77 8.29 5.68
N GLU A 99 4.49 9.07 6.72
CA GLU A 99 5.52 9.59 7.62
C GLU A 99 5.37 9.06 9.04
N LYS A 100 4.20 9.22 9.64
CA LYS A 100 4.03 9.01 11.09
C LYS A 100 4.02 7.52 11.46
N ASN A 101 3.30 6.71 10.70
CA ASN A 101 3.19 5.28 10.96
C ASN A 101 4.54 4.57 10.77
N PRO A 102 5.28 4.76 9.66
CA PRO A 102 6.61 4.17 9.51
C PRO A 102 7.60 4.65 10.58
N ALA A 103 7.61 5.95 10.90
CA ALA A 103 8.49 6.49 11.94
C ALA A 103 8.22 5.84 13.31
N ARG A 104 6.95 5.66 13.67
CA ARG A 104 6.57 4.99 14.91
C ARG A 104 6.86 3.48 14.89
N MET A 105 6.70 2.83 13.73
CA MET A 105 6.96 1.40 13.60
C MET A 105 8.45 1.07 13.71
N LEU A 106 9.31 1.92 13.14
CA LEU A 106 10.76 1.69 13.04
C LEU A 106 11.57 2.30 14.20
N GLN A 107 10.93 3.02 15.12
CA GLN A 107 11.62 3.55 16.30
C GLN A 107 12.05 2.41 17.24
N PHE A 108 13.28 2.47 17.73
CA PHE A 108 13.73 1.61 18.83
C PHE A 108 13.33 2.24 20.17
N SER A 109 12.95 1.41 21.14
CA SER A 109 12.64 1.83 22.53
C SER A 109 13.82 1.58 23.45
#